data_AF-L7MES7-F1
#
_entry.id   AF-L7MES7-F1
#
_cell.length_a   1.000
_cell.length_b   1.000
_cell.length_c   1.000
_cell.angle_alpha   90.00
_cell.angle_beta   90.00
_cell.angle_gamma   90.00
#
_symmetry.space_group_name_H-M   'P 1'
#
loop_
_entity.id
_entity.type
_entity.pdbx_description
1 polymer ?
#
loop_
_entity_poly.entity_id
_entity_poly.type
_entity_poly.pdbx_seq_one_letter_code
_entity_poly.pdbx_strand_id
1 'polypeptide(L)'
;LTRNIELAMQTLHMDYIVAAANLRAAMFGLPKCTDREEIARVLKLVKVPPFEPRQGVRIAVTDAEAQQSMGGPTDQERLTILQKELPTPACLKDVKLTPLEFEKDDDTNFHMDFIVAASNLRAMNYKIAPADRLRSKLIAGKIIPAIATTTSLVAGLVCLELYKLVQGHNKLELYKNGFVNLALPFFGFSEPIAAKKNKYNNHEFTLWDRFEVQGEMTLREFIDYFKNEHGIEITMLSQGVCMLYSFFMPAAKVEERLKLLMSEVVKKVSQRPIDPHVRALVFELCCNDKDGEDVEVPYVRYLLPK
;
A
#
# COMPACT_ATOMS: atom_id res chain seq x y z
N LEU A 1 -22.07 9.67 -41.84
CA LEU A 1 -21.19 9.13 -40.78
C LEU A 1 -19.88 9.91 -40.65
N THR A 2 -19.13 10.12 -41.74
CA THR A 2 -17.79 10.75 -41.74
C THR A 2 -17.76 12.17 -41.13
N ARG A 3 -18.74 13.02 -41.46
CA ARG A 3 -18.87 14.38 -40.90
C ARG A 3 -19.11 14.42 -39.38
N ASN A 4 -19.81 13.42 -38.83
CA ASN A 4 -20.07 13.33 -37.39
C ASN A 4 -18.82 12.85 -36.63
N ILE A 5 -17.99 12.04 -37.28
CA ILE A 5 -16.71 11.57 -36.72
C ILE A 5 -15.71 12.74 -36.69
N GLU A 6 -15.59 13.52 -37.75
CA GLU A 6 -14.72 14.71 -37.79
C GLU A 6 -15.13 15.77 -36.76
N LEU A 7 -16.43 16.02 -36.59
CA LEU A 7 -16.95 16.97 -35.60
C LEU A 7 -16.72 16.46 -34.17
N ALA A 8 -16.93 15.17 -33.91
CA ALA A 8 -16.63 14.54 -32.63
C ALA A 8 -15.12 14.56 -32.31
N MET A 9 -14.27 14.38 -33.31
CA MET A 9 -12.82 14.52 -33.17
C MET A 9 -12.42 15.95 -32.84
N GLN A 10 -12.98 16.96 -33.52
CA GLN A 10 -12.74 18.37 -33.18
C GLN A 10 -13.18 18.71 -31.74
N THR A 11 -14.28 18.10 -31.30
CA THR A 11 -14.82 18.30 -29.94
C THR A 11 -13.88 17.71 -28.89
N LEU A 12 -13.39 16.49 -29.08
CA LEU A 12 -12.49 15.83 -28.12
C LEU A 12 -11.14 16.55 -27.98
N HIS A 13 -10.56 17.03 -29.08
CA HIS A 13 -9.35 17.85 -29.03
C HIS A 13 -9.59 19.15 -28.24
N MET A 14 -10.74 19.80 -28.45
CA MET A 14 -11.10 21.00 -27.69
C MET A 14 -11.31 20.70 -26.21
N ASP A 15 -11.96 19.58 -25.86
CA ASP A 15 -12.17 19.15 -24.48
C ASP A 15 -10.85 18.97 -23.73
N TYR A 16 -9.85 18.37 -24.39
CA TYR A 16 -8.51 18.22 -23.82
C TYR A 16 -7.86 19.58 -23.54
N ILE A 17 -7.92 20.51 -24.50
CA ILE A 17 -7.32 21.84 -24.34
C ILE A 17 -8.01 22.62 -23.21
N VAL A 18 -9.35 22.62 -23.18
CA VAL A 18 -10.13 23.29 -22.14
C VAL A 18 -9.78 22.72 -20.76
N ALA A 19 -9.78 21.40 -20.59
CA ALA A 19 -9.48 20.78 -19.30
C ALA A 19 -8.02 21.03 -18.90
N ALA A 20 -7.06 20.80 -19.79
CA ALA A 20 -5.63 21.00 -19.51
C ALA A 20 -5.31 22.47 -19.15
N ALA A 21 -5.87 23.43 -19.88
CA ALA A 21 -5.66 24.85 -19.62
C ALA A 21 -6.24 25.28 -18.27
N ASN A 22 -7.45 24.82 -17.92
CA ASN A 22 -8.07 25.15 -16.63
C ASN A 22 -7.35 24.50 -15.44
N LEU A 23 -6.87 23.26 -15.59
CA LEU A 23 -6.03 22.61 -14.58
C LEU A 23 -4.71 23.36 -14.40
N ARG A 24 -4.07 23.75 -15.52
CA ARG A 24 -2.84 24.56 -15.48
C ARG A 24 -3.09 25.92 -14.83
N ALA A 25 -4.19 26.60 -15.17
CA ALA A 25 -4.57 27.87 -14.56
C ALA A 25 -4.76 27.73 -13.05
N ALA A 26 -5.46 26.67 -12.60
CA ALA A 26 -5.65 26.39 -11.18
C ALA A 26 -4.33 26.20 -10.42
N MET A 27 -3.32 25.53 -11.01
CA MET A 27 -2.00 25.39 -10.40
C MET A 27 -1.33 26.74 -10.11
N PHE A 28 -1.54 27.75 -10.96
CA PHE A 28 -0.98 29.10 -10.81
C PHE A 28 -1.91 30.09 -10.11
N GLY A 29 -3.09 29.65 -9.64
CA GLY A 29 -4.09 30.54 -9.04
C GLY A 29 -4.72 31.53 -10.04
N LEU A 30 -4.73 31.20 -11.34
CA LEU A 30 -5.33 32.01 -12.39
C LEU A 30 -6.83 31.68 -12.57
N PRO A 31 -7.63 32.65 -13.03
CA PRO A 31 -9.05 32.41 -13.28
C PRO A 31 -9.27 31.38 -14.39
N LYS A 32 -10.32 30.59 -14.23
CA LYS A 32 -10.77 29.59 -15.21
C LYS A 32 -11.37 30.27 -16.44
N CYS A 33 -11.22 29.66 -17.62
CA CYS A 33 -11.88 30.07 -18.86
C CYS A 33 -12.53 28.86 -19.51
N THR A 34 -13.86 28.91 -19.67
CA THR A 34 -14.65 27.84 -20.31
C THR A 34 -15.26 28.28 -21.64
N ASP A 35 -14.98 29.51 -22.09
CA ASP A 35 -15.42 30.02 -23.38
C ASP A 35 -14.62 29.37 -24.52
N ARG A 36 -15.27 28.42 -25.20
CA ARG A 36 -14.67 27.66 -26.30
C ARG A 36 -14.40 28.53 -27.53
N GLU A 37 -15.17 29.58 -27.77
CA GLU A 37 -14.95 30.47 -28.90
C GLU A 37 -13.70 31.32 -28.68
N GLU A 38 -13.52 31.84 -27.47
CA GLU A 38 -12.31 32.57 -27.08
C GLU A 38 -11.07 31.68 -27.16
N ILE A 39 -11.14 30.46 -26.62
CA ILE A 39 -10.05 29.49 -26.70
C ILE A 39 -9.73 29.18 -28.17
N ALA A 40 -10.73 28.99 -29.03
CA ALA A 40 -10.52 28.77 -30.46
C ALA A 40 -9.88 29.98 -31.17
N ARG A 41 -10.18 31.22 -30.76
CA ARG A 41 -9.51 32.43 -31.27
C ARG A 41 -8.02 32.42 -30.90
N VAL A 42 -7.70 32.13 -29.64
CA VAL A 42 -6.31 32.07 -29.17
C VAL A 42 -5.54 30.96 -29.90
N LEU A 43 -6.13 29.78 -30.07
CA LEU A 43 -5.49 28.65 -30.75
C LEU A 43 -5.08 28.97 -32.19
N LYS A 44 -5.82 29.82 -32.91
CA LYS A 44 -5.46 30.26 -34.28
C LYS A 44 -4.18 31.09 -34.32
N LEU A 45 -3.80 31.72 -33.22
CA LEU A 45 -2.58 32.53 -33.11
C LEU A 45 -1.34 31.68 -32.74
N VAL A 46 -1.54 30.44 -32.29
CA VAL A 46 -0.45 29.56 -31.86
C VAL A 46 0.27 29.00 -33.09
N LYS A 47 1.58 29.27 -33.18
CA LYS A 47 2.46 28.66 -34.19
C LYS A 47 3.05 27.36 -33.63
N VAL A 48 2.59 26.22 -34.13
CA VAL A 48 3.12 24.91 -33.75
C VAL A 48 4.43 24.67 -34.51
N PRO A 49 5.57 24.45 -33.81
CA PRO A 49 6.83 24.15 -34.49
C PRO A 49 6.75 22.79 -35.21
N PRO A 50 7.44 22.62 -36.36
CA PRO A 50 7.47 21.35 -37.05
C PRO A 50 8.16 20.27 -36.19
N PHE A 51 7.68 19.04 -36.29
CA PHE A 51 8.29 17.91 -35.60
C PHE A 51 9.53 17.42 -36.35
N GLU A 52 10.67 17.36 -35.66
CA GLU A 52 11.92 16.81 -36.18
C GLU A 52 12.30 15.52 -35.41
N PRO A 53 12.37 14.36 -36.09
CA PRO A 53 12.77 13.10 -35.46
C PRO A 53 14.20 13.18 -34.91
N ARG A 54 14.37 12.90 -33.62
CA ARG A 54 15.69 12.84 -33.00
C ARG A 54 16.34 11.47 -33.23
N GLN A 55 17.59 11.47 -33.67
CA GLN A 55 18.39 10.25 -33.74
C GLN A 55 18.89 9.84 -32.35
N GLY A 56 19.05 8.54 -32.10
CA GLY A 56 19.58 8.01 -30.84
C GLY A 56 18.56 7.84 -29.70
N VAL A 57 17.28 8.12 -29.93
CA VAL A 57 16.22 7.83 -28.95
C VAL A 57 15.95 6.32 -28.94
N ARG A 58 16.26 5.66 -27.81
CA ARG A 58 15.90 4.25 -27.60
C ARG A 58 14.49 4.15 -27.04
N ILE A 59 13.65 3.35 -27.71
CA ILE A 59 12.29 3.04 -27.25
C ILE A 59 12.31 1.57 -26.83
N ALA A 60 12.05 1.30 -25.56
CA ALA A 60 11.95 -0.07 -25.06
C ALA A 60 10.76 -0.78 -25.74
N VAL A 61 11.00 -2.01 -26.20
CA VAL A 61 9.98 -2.84 -26.87
C VAL A 61 9.36 -3.83 -25.88
N THR A 62 10.08 -4.14 -24.80
CA THR A 62 9.61 -5.04 -23.73
C THR A 62 9.69 -4.39 -22.36
N ASP A 63 8.89 -4.90 -21.42
CA ASP A 63 8.93 -4.45 -20.02
C ASP A 63 10.31 -4.71 -19.38
N ALA A 64 10.98 -5.81 -19.75
CA ALA A 64 12.32 -6.12 -19.28
C ALA A 64 13.36 -5.09 -19.76
N GLU A 65 13.30 -4.68 -21.03
CA GLU A 65 14.14 -3.59 -21.56
C GLU A 65 13.84 -2.26 -20.88
N ALA A 66 12.56 -1.95 -20.63
CA ALA A 66 12.16 -0.72 -19.94
C ALA A 66 12.71 -0.67 -18.51
N GLN A 67 12.66 -1.79 -17.77
CA GLN A 67 13.21 -1.90 -16.42
C GLN A 67 14.74 -1.78 -16.39
N GLN A 68 15.44 -2.33 -17.39
CA GLN A 68 16.89 -2.17 -17.52
C GLN A 68 17.29 -0.72 -17.89
N SER A 69 16.42 -0.01 -18.61
CA SER A 69 16.64 1.38 -19.02
C SER A 69 16.51 2.39 -17.87
N MET A 70 15.76 2.06 -16.82
CA MET A 70 15.58 2.89 -15.62
C MET A 70 16.87 3.05 -14.77
N GLY A 71 17.92 2.26 -15.08
CA GLY A 71 19.26 2.36 -14.46
C GLY A 71 20.37 2.70 -15.44
N GLY A 72 20.05 3.20 -16.65
CA GLY A 72 21.04 3.56 -17.66
C GLY A 72 21.98 4.70 -17.22
N PRO A 73 23.18 4.83 -17.83
CA PRO A 73 24.11 5.90 -17.51
C PRO A 73 23.44 7.25 -17.69
N THR A 74 23.31 7.97 -16.57
CA THR A 74 22.74 9.32 -16.57
C THR A 74 23.75 10.26 -17.21
N ASP A 75 23.31 11.04 -18.20
CA ASP A 75 24.13 12.08 -18.83
C ASP A 75 24.38 13.22 -17.82
N GLN A 76 25.47 13.08 -17.05
CA GLN A 76 25.86 14.01 -15.99
C GLN A 76 26.14 15.42 -16.52
N GLU A 77 26.62 15.53 -17.76
CA GLU A 77 26.85 16.81 -18.42
C GLU A 77 25.52 17.51 -18.70
N ARG A 78 24.53 16.79 -19.23
CA ARG A 78 23.19 17.34 -19.44
C ARG A 78 22.52 17.75 -18.13
N LEU A 79 22.67 16.98 -17.06
CA LEU A 79 22.15 17.36 -15.74
C LEU A 79 22.79 18.65 -15.22
N THR A 80 24.10 18.81 -15.41
CA THR A 80 24.82 20.02 -15.00
C THR A 80 24.33 21.25 -15.77
N ILE A 81 24.05 21.11 -17.07
CA ILE A 81 23.46 22.17 -17.89
C ILE A 81 22.07 22.54 -17.37
N LEU A 82 21.19 21.55 -17.17
CA LEU A 82 19.83 21.78 -16.65
C LEU A 82 19.84 22.46 -15.27
N GLN A 83 20.77 22.08 -14.39
CA GLN A 83 20.92 22.72 -13.08
C GLN A 83 21.30 24.20 -13.19
N LYS A 84 22.15 24.57 -14.16
CA LYS A 84 22.52 25.97 -14.42
C LYS A 84 21.40 26.79 -15.07
N GLU A 85 20.50 26.15 -15.81
CA GLU A 85 19.32 26.79 -16.41
C GLU A 85 18.21 27.09 -15.39
N LEU A 86 18.23 26.44 -14.22
CA LEU A 86 17.22 26.68 -13.19
C LEU A 86 17.37 28.08 -12.59
N PRO A 87 16.28 28.87 -12.53
CA PRO A 87 16.31 30.17 -11.86
C PRO A 87 16.56 29.99 -10.35
N THR A 88 17.23 30.97 -9.75
CA THR A 88 17.44 30.96 -8.29
C THR A 88 16.11 31.09 -7.56
N PRO A 89 15.94 30.51 -6.35
CA PRO A 89 14.70 30.64 -5.58
C PRO A 89 14.29 32.09 -5.31
N ALA A 90 15.25 33.01 -5.23
CA ALA A 90 14.98 34.43 -5.04
C ALA A 90 14.22 35.06 -6.21
N CYS A 91 14.38 34.54 -7.42
CA CYS A 91 13.65 34.98 -8.62
C CYS A 91 12.20 34.47 -8.66
N LEU A 92 11.84 33.48 -7.84
CA LEU A 92 10.54 32.82 -7.85
C LEU A 92 9.71 33.09 -6.58
N LYS A 93 10.09 34.08 -5.76
CA LYS A 93 9.45 34.36 -4.46
C LYS A 93 7.93 34.56 -4.56
N ASP A 94 7.46 35.15 -5.65
CA ASP A 94 6.04 35.45 -5.86
C ASP A 94 5.30 34.32 -6.60
N VAL A 95 6.01 33.31 -7.10
CA VAL A 95 5.42 32.16 -7.79
C VAL A 95 5.00 31.12 -6.77
N LYS A 96 3.69 30.96 -6.60
CA LYS A 96 3.11 29.87 -5.81
C LYS A 96 2.43 28.87 -6.75
N LEU A 97 2.84 27.62 -6.64
CA LEU A 97 2.20 26.52 -7.35
C LEU A 97 1.36 25.71 -6.36
N THR A 98 0.10 25.51 -6.69
CA THR A 98 -0.81 24.66 -5.94
C THR A 98 -0.86 23.29 -6.61
N PRO A 99 -0.43 22.20 -5.96
CA PRO A 99 -0.61 20.86 -6.51
C PRO A 99 -2.10 20.55 -6.62
N LEU A 100 -2.49 19.89 -7.70
CA LEU A 100 -3.86 19.44 -7.91
C LEU A 100 -4.06 18.13 -7.16
N GLU A 101 -5.05 18.10 -6.26
CA GLU A 101 -5.47 16.88 -5.58
C GLU A 101 -6.57 16.21 -6.38
N PHE A 102 -6.31 15.00 -6.87
CA PHE A 102 -7.26 14.29 -7.72
C PHE A 102 -8.56 13.98 -6.96
N GLU A 103 -9.64 14.61 -7.40
CA GLU A 103 -11.01 14.34 -6.97
C GLU A 103 -11.85 13.89 -8.17
N LYS A 104 -12.38 12.67 -8.09
CA LYS A 104 -13.16 12.00 -9.14
C LYS A 104 -14.65 12.31 -9.05
N ASP A 105 -15.14 12.75 -7.88
CA ASP A 105 -16.56 12.95 -7.57
C ASP A 105 -17.03 14.39 -7.71
N ASP A 106 -16.12 15.32 -7.99
CA ASP A 106 -16.44 16.68 -8.39
C ASP A 106 -16.33 16.84 -9.92
N ASP A 107 -17.48 16.97 -10.58
CA ASP A 107 -17.57 17.13 -12.03
C ASP A 107 -17.20 18.54 -12.54
N THR A 108 -16.88 19.49 -11.65
CA THR A 108 -16.58 20.90 -11.97
C THR A 108 -15.09 21.25 -11.94
N ASN A 109 -14.24 20.31 -11.51
CA ASN A 109 -12.80 20.52 -11.32
C ASN A 109 -11.93 20.20 -12.55
N PHE A 110 -12.51 19.69 -13.63
CA PHE A 110 -11.81 19.27 -14.86
C PHE A 110 -10.87 18.06 -14.75
N HIS A 111 -10.77 17.39 -13.59
CA HIS A 111 -9.91 16.21 -13.44
C HIS A 111 -10.34 15.07 -14.36
N MET A 112 -11.62 14.68 -14.27
CA MET A 112 -12.16 13.61 -15.10
C MET A 112 -12.26 14.03 -16.57
N ASP A 113 -12.56 15.31 -16.86
CA ASP A 113 -12.57 15.84 -18.22
C ASP A 113 -11.20 15.69 -18.90
N PHE A 114 -10.13 16.03 -18.19
CA PHE A 114 -8.77 15.86 -18.68
C PHE A 114 -8.42 14.40 -18.90
N ILE A 115 -8.71 13.52 -17.92
CA ILE A 115 -8.39 12.09 -18.00
C ILE A 115 -9.10 11.45 -19.19
N VAL A 116 -10.40 11.68 -19.34
CA VAL A 116 -11.23 11.13 -20.43
C VAL A 116 -10.72 11.63 -21.78
N ALA A 117 -10.48 12.93 -21.92
CA ALA A 117 -10.02 13.50 -23.17
C ALA A 117 -8.62 12.98 -23.53
N ALA A 118 -7.69 12.98 -22.57
CA ALA A 118 -6.32 12.48 -22.77
C ALA A 118 -6.29 10.99 -23.13
N SER A 119 -7.07 10.15 -22.43
CA SER A 119 -7.12 8.72 -22.71
C SER A 119 -7.72 8.42 -24.07
N ASN A 120 -8.79 9.12 -24.45
CA ASN A 120 -9.44 8.92 -25.74
C ASN A 120 -8.60 9.45 -26.91
N LEU A 121 -7.89 10.57 -26.74
CA LEU A 121 -6.92 11.04 -27.74
C LEU A 121 -5.79 10.02 -27.94
N ARG A 122 -5.27 9.44 -26.86
CA ARG A 122 -4.26 8.37 -26.97
C ARG A 122 -4.86 7.12 -27.61
N ALA A 123 -6.09 6.74 -27.26
CA ALA A 123 -6.78 5.60 -27.86
C ALA A 123 -6.90 5.74 -29.38
N MET A 124 -7.22 6.94 -29.86
CA MET A 124 -7.30 7.23 -31.31
C MET A 124 -5.97 7.00 -32.03
N ASN A 125 -4.83 7.37 -31.44
CA ASN A 125 -3.51 7.13 -32.05
C ASN A 125 -3.25 5.64 -32.34
N TYR A 126 -3.84 4.75 -31.54
CA TYR A 126 -3.67 3.29 -31.65
C TYR A 126 -4.93 2.58 -32.16
N LYS A 127 -5.94 3.31 -32.66
CA LYS A 127 -7.23 2.77 -33.12
C LYS A 127 -7.97 1.94 -32.05
N ILE A 128 -7.78 2.29 -30.79
CA ILE A 128 -8.50 1.73 -29.65
C ILE A 128 -9.85 2.46 -29.52
N ALA A 129 -10.93 1.72 -29.24
CA ALA A 129 -12.24 2.32 -29.05
C ALA A 129 -12.25 3.29 -27.85
N PRO A 130 -12.83 4.50 -28.00
CA PRO A 130 -12.91 5.47 -26.90
C PRO A 130 -13.83 4.96 -25.79
N ALA A 131 -13.56 5.40 -24.56
CA ALA A 131 -14.40 5.14 -23.40
C ALA A 131 -15.17 6.41 -23.00
N ASP A 132 -16.40 6.25 -22.54
CA ASP A 132 -17.19 7.36 -22.00
C ASP A 132 -16.66 7.83 -20.63
N ARG A 133 -17.21 8.95 -20.13
CA ARG A 133 -16.84 9.53 -18.84
C ARG A 133 -17.08 8.56 -17.69
N LEU A 134 -18.19 7.82 -17.69
CA LEU A 134 -18.57 6.92 -16.60
C LEU A 134 -17.60 5.74 -16.49
N ARG A 135 -17.31 5.08 -17.61
CA ARG A 135 -16.34 3.98 -17.69
C ARG A 135 -14.94 4.44 -17.33
N SER A 136 -14.54 5.62 -17.80
CA SER A 136 -13.24 6.20 -17.47
C SER A 136 -13.15 6.56 -15.99
N LYS A 137 -14.22 7.12 -15.39
CA LYS A 137 -14.31 7.41 -13.95
C LYS A 137 -14.25 6.15 -13.11
N LEU A 138 -14.92 5.08 -13.54
CA LEU A 138 -14.87 3.78 -12.87
C LEU A 138 -13.44 3.23 -12.83
N ILE A 139 -12.72 3.27 -13.96
CA ILE A 139 -11.35 2.75 -14.08
C ILE A 139 -10.34 3.66 -13.36
N ALA A 140 -10.29 4.94 -13.71
CA ALA A 140 -9.31 5.89 -13.17
C ALA A 140 -9.53 6.17 -11.69
N GLY A 141 -10.80 6.22 -11.26
CA GLY A 141 -11.20 6.41 -9.87
C GLY A 141 -11.14 5.15 -9.01
N LYS A 142 -10.79 3.99 -9.59
CA LYS A 142 -10.79 2.67 -8.93
C LYS A 142 -12.08 2.42 -8.14
N ILE A 143 -13.23 2.75 -8.73
CA ILE A 143 -14.52 2.67 -8.06
C ILE A 143 -14.87 1.19 -7.83
N ILE A 144 -15.12 0.83 -6.58
CA ILE A 144 -15.67 -0.48 -6.20
C ILE A 144 -17.19 -0.38 -6.35
N PRO A 145 -17.82 -1.11 -7.29
CA PRO A 145 -19.26 -1.09 -7.44
C PRO A 145 -19.95 -1.60 -6.16
N ALA A 146 -20.92 -0.85 -5.66
CA ALA A 146 -21.67 -1.20 -4.46
C ALA A 146 -23.15 -0.88 -4.64
N ILE A 147 -24.00 -1.72 -4.06
CA ILE A 147 -25.45 -1.53 -4.01
C ILE A 147 -25.98 -1.98 -2.66
N ALA A 148 -26.99 -1.27 -2.15
CA ALA A 148 -27.53 -1.49 -0.81
C ALA A 148 -28.10 -2.90 -0.59
N THR A 149 -28.55 -3.58 -1.65
CA THR A 149 -29.10 -4.95 -1.56
C THR A 149 -28.06 -5.95 -1.08
N THR A 150 -26.87 -5.98 -1.68
CA THR A 150 -25.77 -6.85 -1.25
C THR A 150 -25.28 -6.47 0.15
N THR A 151 -25.17 -5.18 0.46
CA THR A 151 -24.75 -4.70 1.78
C THR A 151 -25.73 -5.15 2.89
N SER A 152 -27.03 -4.97 2.66
CA SER A 152 -28.07 -5.36 3.63
C SER A 152 -28.09 -6.88 3.85
N LEU A 153 -27.92 -7.65 2.77
CA LEU A 153 -27.86 -9.10 2.84
C LEU A 153 -26.65 -9.58 3.66
N VAL A 154 -25.45 -9.08 3.33
CA VAL A 154 -24.22 -9.46 4.04
C VAL A 154 -24.29 -9.05 5.50
N ALA A 155 -24.80 -7.86 5.82
CA ALA A 155 -25.01 -7.43 7.20
C ALA A 155 -25.97 -8.36 7.96
N GLY A 156 -27.06 -8.77 7.32
CA GLY A 156 -27.99 -9.77 7.88
C GLY A 156 -27.32 -11.10 8.21
N LEU A 157 -26.50 -11.64 7.28
CA LEU A 157 -25.74 -12.88 7.51
C LEU A 157 -24.73 -12.74 8.66
N VAL A 158 -24.03 -11.60 8.74
CA VAL A 158 -23.11 -11.31 9.86
C VAL A 158 -23.85 -11.29 11.20
N CYS A 159 -25.04 -10.68 11.26
CA CYS A 159 -25.86 -10.71 12.47
C CYS A 159 -26.30 -12.12 12.89
N LEU A 160 -26.49 -13.05 11.93
CA LEU A 160 -26.78 -14.45 12.26
C LEU A 160 -25.57 -15.15 12.90
N GLU A 161 -24.35 -14.89 12.43
CA GLU A 161 -23.13 -15.42 13.05
C GLU A 161 -22.87 -14.78 14.43
N LEU A 162 -23.25 -13.50 14.62
CA LEU A 162 -23.12 -12.80 15.89
C LEU A 162 -23.89 -13.51 17.03
N TYR A 163 -25.09 -14.04 16.76
CA TYR A 163 -25.83 -14.81 17.77
C TYR A 163 -25.03 -15.99 18.32
N LYS A 164 -24.26 -16.68 17.46
CA LYS A 164 -23.44 -17.83 17.85
C LYS A 164 -22.31 -17.43 18.79
N LEU A 165 -21.67 -16.29 18.51
CA LEU A 165 -20.65 -15.71 19.38
C LEU A 165 -21.21 -15.30 20.74
N VAL A 166 -22.34 -14.59 20.77
CA VAL A 166 -22.98 -14.12 22.01
C VAL A 166 -23.46 -15.27 22.88
N GLN A 167 -23.93 -16.37 22.26
CA GLN A 167 -24.30 -17.60 22.97
C GLN A 167 -23.10 -18.43 23.45
N GLY A 168 -21.86 -18.02 23.12
CA GLY A 168 -20.65 -18.71 23.53
C GLY A 168 -20.43 -20.05 22.82
N HIS A 169 -20.95 -20.22 21.61
CA HIS A 169 -20.72 -21.44 20.85
C HIS A 169 -19.24 -21.61 20.49
N ASN A 170 -18.70 -22.80 20.76
CA ASN A 170 -17.29 -23.14 20.53
C ASN A 170 -17.11 -24.28 19.50
N LYS A 171 -18.20 -24.76 18.89
CA LYS A 171 -18.16 -25.81 17.87
C LYS A 171 -18.05 -25.19 16.47
N LEU A 172 -17.00 -25.56 15.75
CA LEU A 172 -16.68 -25.00 14.43
C LEU A 172 -17.80 -25.23 13.40
N GLU A 173 -18.39 -26.43 13.42
CA GLU A 173 -19.50 -26.86 12.55
C GLU A 173 -20.73 -25.96 12.56
N LEU A 174 -20.94 -25.21 13.66
CA LEU A 174 -22.05 -24.27 13.82
C LEU A 174 -21.82 -22.97 13.05
N TYR A 175 -20.56 -22.56 12.85
CA TYR A 175 -20.22 -21.34 12.13
C TYR A 175 -20.30 -21.55 10.62
N LYS A 176 -20.64 -20.48 9.88
CA LYS A 176 -20.75 -20.53 8.41
C LYS A 176 -20.08 -19.31 7.78
N ASN A 177 -19.13 -19.58 6.89
CA ASN A 177 -18.67 -18.58 5.92
C ASN A 177 -19.71 -18.48 4.80
N GLY A 178 -20.20 -17.27 4.52
CA GLY A 178 -21.19 -17.01 3.47
C GLY A 178 -20.57 -16.45 2.19
N PHE A 179 -20.89 -17.05 1.05
CA PHE A 179 -20.50 -16.60 -0.28
C PHE A 179 -21.75 -16.34 -1.10
N VAL A 180 -21.90 -15.11 -1.61
CA VAL A 180 -23.14 -14.68 -2.26
C VAL A 180 -22.87 -14.01 -3.59
N ASN A 181 -23.69 -14.33 -4.58
CA ASN A 181 -23.76 -13.61 -5.85
C ASN A 181 -25.21 -13.44 -6.28
N LEU A 182 -25.76 -12.26 -6.00
CA LEU A 182 -27.16 -11.92 -6.29
C LEU A 182 -27.48 -11.80 -7.78
N ALA A 183 -26.48 -11.71 -8.66
CA ALA A 183 -26.72 -11.74 -10.11
C ALA A 183 -27.10 -13.14 -10.61
N LEU A 184 -26.62 -14.20 -9.93
CA LEU A 184 -26.94 -15.61 -10.22
C LEU A 184 -27.91 -16.25 -9.21
N PRO A 185 -28.57 -15.44 -8.38
CA PRO A 185 -29.05 -15.85 -7.04
C PRO A 185 -28.27 -16.97 -6.32
N PHE A 186 -26.94 -16.94 -6.34
CA PHE A 186 -26.11 -17.97 -5.72
C PHE A 186 -25.85 -17.67 -4.24
N PHE A 187 -26.05 -18.69 -3.40
CA PHE A 187 -25.73 -18.70 -1.97
C PHE A 187 -24.97 -19.99 -1.63
N GLY A 188 -23.72 -19.84 -1.21
CA GLY A 188 -22.88 -20.93 -0.75
C GLY A 188 -22.48 -20.69 0.70
N PHE A 189 -22.54 -21.74 1.51
CA PHE A 189 -22.03 -21.71 2.88
C PHE A 189 -21.01 -22.81 3.07
N SER A 190 -19.89 -22.49 3.70
CA SER A 190 -18.89 -23.48 4.11
C SER A 190 -18.62 -23.37 5.60
N GLU A 191 -18.17 -24.46 6.20
CA GLU A 191 -17.56 -24.39 7.52
C GLU A 191 -16.26 -23.56 7.45
N PRO A 192 -15.93 -22.76 8.49
CA PRO A 192 -14.62 -22.16 8.61
C PRO A 192 -13.52 -23.22 8.73
N ILE A 193 -12.31 -22.86 8.32
CA ILE A 193 -11.16 -23.76 8.39
C ILE A 193 -10.65 -23.77 9.84
N ALA A 194 -10.45 -24.97 10.40
CA ALA A 194 -9.85 -25.12 11.71
C ALA A 194 -8.42 -24.54 11.72
N ALA A 195 -8.03 -23.88 12.81
CA ALA A 195 -6.66 -23.40 12.94
C ALA A 195 -5.67 -24.58 12.88
N LYS A 196 -4.59 -24.41 12.12
CA LYS A 196 -3.52 -25.41 12.03
C LYS A 196 -2.96 -25.65 13.44
N LYS A 197 -2.96 -26.92 13.86
CA LYS A 197 -2.39 -27.37 15.12
C LYS A 197 -0.94 -27.75 14.90
N ASN A 198 -0.05 -27.02 15.53
CA ASN A 198 1.38 -27.30 15.60
C ASN A 198 1.70 -27.92 16.97
N LYS A 199 2.88 -28.54 17.09
CA LYS A 199 3.35 -29.14 18.34
C LYS A 199 4.82 -28.81 18.57
N TYR A 200 5.15 -28.55 19.83
CA TYR A 200 6.52 -28.56 20.34
C TYR A 200 6.53 -29.37 21.63
N ASN A 201 7.52 -30.24 21.83
CA ASN A 201 7.51 -31.21 22.93
C ASN A 201 6.15 -31.96 22.98
N ASN A 202 5.47 -31.91 24.13
CA ASN A 202 4.13 -32.49 24.35
C ASN A 202 3.00 -31.44 24.33
N HIS A 203 3.29 -30.19 23.91
CA HIS A 203 2.32 -29.09 23.87
C HIS A 203 1.80 -28.89 22.46
N GLU A 204 0.48 -28.79 22.33
CA GLU A 204 -0.20 -28.46 21.08
C GLU A 204 -0.62 -27.00 21.11
N PHE A 205 -0.40 -26.30 20.00
CA PHE A 205 -0.72 -24.89 19.89
C PHE A 205 -1.21 -24.55 18.48
N THR A 206 -1.82 -23.37 18.35
CA THR A 206 -2.38 -22.80 17.13
C THR A 206 -1.93 -21.35 16.99
N LEU A 207 -2.35 -20.69 15.92
CA LEU A 207 -2.07 -19.26 15.70
C LEU A 207 -2.63 -18.31 16.78
N TRP A 208 -3.54 -18.80 17.64
CA TRP A 208 -4.17 -18.02 18.70
C TRP A 208 -3.42 -18.07 20.03
N ASP A 209 -2.55 -19.07 20.17
CA ASP A 209 -1.77 -19.30 21.38
C ASP A 209 -0.56 -18.39 21.41
N ARG A 210 -0.12 -18.06 22.63
CA ARG A 210 1.04 -17.22 22.90
C ARG A 210 1.55 -17.48 24.30
N PHE A 211 2.83 -17.22 24.53
CA PHE A 211 3.37 -17.18 25.88
C PHE A 211 3.05 -15.83 26.52
N GLU A 212 2.42 -15.83 27.69
CA GLU A 212 2.19 -14.63 28.49
C GLU A 212 3.27 -14.55 29.58
N VAL A 213 4.19 -13.60 29.44
CA VAL A 213 5.26 -13.37 30.42
C VAL A 213 4.97 -12.07 31.16
N GLN A 214 4.86 -12.15 32.49
CA GLN A 214 4.50 -11.02 33.35
C GLN A 214 5.72 -10.49 34.12
N GLY A 215 5.95 -9.18 34.04
CA GLY A 215 7.00 -8.50 34.79
C GLY A 215 8.30 -8.34 34.02
N GLU A 216 9.21 -7.52 34.57
CA GLU A 216 10.55 -7.38 34.02
C GLU A 216 11.47 -8.49 34.52
N MET A 217 12.20 -9.08 33.59
CA MET A 217 13.29 -10.02 33.83
C MET A 217 14.48 -9.67 32.96
N THR A 218 15.65 -10.12 33.36
CA THR A 218 16.86 -10.06 32.55
C THR A 218 16.75 -11.00 31.36
N LEU A 219 17.51 -10.73 30.30
CA LEU A 219 17.56 -11.65 29.15
C LEU A 219 18.01 -13.06 29.56
N ARG A 220 18.90 -13.19 30.56
CA ARG A 220 19.29 -14.48 31.13
C ARG A 220 18.11 -15.21 31.76
N GLU A 221 17.39 -14.55 32.68
CA GLU A 221 16.22 -15.13 33.33
C GLU A 221 15.12 -15.49 32.32
N PHE A 222 14.96 -14.70 31.26
CA PHE A 222 14.03 -15.01 30.16
C PHE A 222 14.41 -16.30 29.43
N ILE A 223 15.69 -16.47 29.08
CA ILE A 223 16.18 -17.70 28.43
C ILE A 223 16.04 -18.90 29.37
N ASP A 224 16.43 -18.74 30.64
CA ASP A 224 16.33 -19.78 31.66
C ASP A 224 14.87 -20.17 31.93
N TYR A 225 13.94 -19.22 31.90
CA TYR A 225 12.50 -19.48 32.05
C TYR A 225 11.97 -20.41 30.97
N PHE A 226 12.28 -20.13 29.70
CA PHE A 226 11.84 -20.99 28.59
C PHE A 226 12.52 -22.37 28.60
N LYS A 227 13.78 -22.42 29.03
CA LYS A 227 14.51 -23.69 29.18
C LYS A 227 13.94 -24.56 30.30
N ASN A 228 13.68 -23.98 31.47
CA ASN A 228 13.28 -24.71 32.67
C ASN A 228 11.78 -25.03 32.68
N GLU A 229 10.92 -24.07 32.35
CA GLU A 229 9.47 -24.21 32.47
C GLU A 229 8.82 -24.80 31.20
N HIS A 230 9.34 -24.46 30.02
CA HIS A 230 8.78 -24.89 28.73
C HIS A 230 9.61 -25.98 28.05
N GLY A 231 10.82 -26.26 28.55
CA GLY A 231 11.70 -27.28 28.02
C GLY A 231 12.16 -26.98 26.59
N ILE A 232 12.29 -25.70 26.23
CA ILE A 232 12.76 -25.26 24.91
C ILE A 232 13.97 -24.34 25.07
N GLU A 233 14.98 -24.53 24.22
CA GLU A 233 16.20 -23.75 24.23
C GLU A 233 16.14 -22.65 23.16
N ILE A 234 16.09 -21.39 23.58
CA ILE A 234 16.04 -20.26 22.66
C ILE A 234 17.36 -20.15 21.91
N THR A 235 17.32 -20.29 20.59
CA THR A 235 18.47 -20.11 19.70
C THR A 235 18.53 -18.69 19.13
N MET A 236 17.38 -18.07 18.88
CA MET A 236 17.26 -16.69 18.42
C MET A 236 16.03 -16.01 19.04
N LEU A 237 16.17 -14.73 19.37
CA LEU A 237 15.12 -13.87 19.92
C LEU A 237 15.12 -12.53 19.18
N SER A 238 13.96 -12.12 18.69
CA SER A 238 13.81 -10.84 18.00
C SER A 238 12.56 -10.06 18.44
N GLN A 239 12.60 -8.75 18.20
CA GLN A 239 11.46 -7.84 18.32
C GLN A 239 11.32 -7.09 16.99
N GLY A 240 10.33 -7.47 16.19
CA GLY A 240 10.21 -7.02 14.81
C GLY A 240 11.49 -7.33 14.02
N VAL A 241 12.15 -6.31 13.49
CA VAL A 241 13.41 -6.47 12.73
C VAL A 241 14.68 -6.48 13.61
N CYS A 242 14.54 -6.27 14.93
CA CYS A 242 15.68 -6.16 15.83
C CYS A 242 16.03 -7.52 16.44
N MET A 243 17.21 -8.07 16.11
CA MET A 243 17.72 -9.30 16.71
C MET A 243 18.33 -9.02 18.09
N LEU A 244 17.59 -9.40 19.15
CA LEU A 244 17.95 -9.13 20.55
C LEU A 244 18.99 -10.11 21.05
N TYR A 245 18.85 -11.38 20.69
CA TYR A 245 19.77 -12.45 21.05
C TYR A 245 19.85 -13.49 19.93
N SER A 246 21.03 -14.09 19.76
CA SER A 246 21.26 -15.28 18.96
C SER A 246 22.50 -16.02 19.49
N PHE A 247 22.50 -17.35 19.42
CA PHE A 247 23.62 -18.19 19.87
C PHE A 247 24.92 -17.96 19.10
N PHE A 248 24.87 -17.43 17.87
CA PHE A 248 26.05 -17.14 17.04
C PHE A 248 26.56 -15.70 17.18
N MET A 249 25.98 -14.89 18.08
CA MET A 249 26.52 -13.56 18.37
C MET A 249 27.87 -13.64 19.10
N PRO A 250 28.76 -12.64 18.95
CA PRO A 250 30.04 -12.61 19.67
C PRO A 250 29.83 -12.70 21.20
N ALA A 251 30.58 -13.59 21.86
CA ALA A 251 30.40 -13.91 23.28
C ALA A 251 30.35 -12.67 24.19
N ALA A 252 31.22 -11.68 23.98
CA ALA A 252 31.22 -10.44 24.74
C ALA A 252 29.90 -9.64 24.64
N LYS A 253 29.26 -9.63 23.45
CA LYS A 253 27.96 -8.96 23.26
C LYS A 253 26.83 -9.74 23.93
N VAL A 254 26.90 -11.07 23.91
CA VAL A 254 25.92 -11.93 24.56
C VAL A 254 26.00 -11.74 26.08
N GLU A 255 27.20 -11.82 26.66
CA GLU A 255 27.40 -11.64 28.11
C GLU A 255 26.96 -10.26 28.62
N GLU A 256 27.15 -9.22 27.81
CA GLU A 256 26.66 -7.88 28.11
C GLU A 256 25.12 -7.84 28.14
N ARG A 257 24.46 -8.37 27.10
CA ARG A 257 22.99 -8.33 26.98
C ARG A 257 22.28 -9.25 27.97
N LEU A 258 22.87 -10.39 28.32
CA LEU A 258 22.30 -11.35 29.26
C LEU A 258 21.99 -10.74 30.64
N LYS A 259 22.72 -9.69 31.04
CA LYS A 259 22.57 -9.00 32.32
C LYS A 259 21.55 -7.86 32.29
N LEU A 260 21.12 -7.43 31.11
CA LEU A 260 20.19 -6.33 30.95
C LEU A 260 18.74 -6.82 31.03
N LEU A 261 17.85 -5.93 31.48
CA LEU A 261 16.42 -6.19 31.42
C LEU A 261 15.94 -6.24 29.97
N MET A 262 14.92 -7.03 29.67
CA MET A 262 14.42 -7.18 28.29
C MET A 262 14.06 -5.83 27.65
N SER A 263 13.44 -4.90 28.40
CA SER A 263 13.15 -3.56 27.89
C SER A 263 14.41 -2.75 27.55
N GLU A 264 15.49 -2.91 28.31
CA GLU A 264 16.78 -2.25 28.06
C GLU A 264 17.49 -2.86 26.86
N VAL A 265 17.44 -4.18 26.70
CA VAL A 265 17.96 -4.86 25.49
C VAL A 265 17.26 -4.33 24.25
N VAL A 266 15.94 -4.22 24.28
CA VAL A 266 15.15 -3.66 23.16
C VAL A 266 15.56 -2.22 22.86
N LYS A 267 15.63 -1.34 23.88
CA LYS A 267 16.05 0.06 23.69
C LYS A 267 17.46 0.16 23.08
N LYS A 268 18.38 -0.66 23.57
CA LYS A 268 19.77 -0.67 23.14
C LYS A 268 19.94 -1.14 21.69
N VAL A 269 19.24 -2.21 21.29
CA VAL A 269 19.36 -2.78 19.95
C VAL A 269 18.59 -1.97 18.92
N SER A 270 17.37 -1.55 19.25
CA SER A 270 16.56 -0.72 18.35
C SER A 270 17.06 0.72 18.22
N GLN A 271 17.91 1.16 19.16
CA GLN A 271 18.36 2.55 19.32
C GLN A 271 17.19 3.54 19.47
N ARG A 272 16.05 3.06 19.97
CA ARG A 272 14.83 3.85 20.17
C ARG A 272 14.30 3.63 21.58
N PRO A 273 13.80 4.69 22.24
CA PRO A 273 13.08 4.52 23.49
C PRO A 273 11.79 3.73 23.23
N ILE A 274 11.34 3.00 24.24
CA ILE A 274 9.99 2.40 24.26
C ILE A 274 9.02 3.51 24.66
N ASP A 275 7.99 3.75 23.86
CA ASP A 275 7.02 4.80 24.15
C ASP A 275 6.24 4.53 25.44
N PRO A 276 5.90 5.56 26.25
CA PRO A 276 5.25 5.39 27.56
C PRO A 276 3.88 4.68 27.54
N HIS A 277 3.21 4.65 26.39
CA HIS A 277 1.92 4.01 26.22
C HIS A 277 2.02 2.51 25.90
N VAL A 278 3.21 2.01 25.59
CA VAL A 278 3.44 0.59 25.31
C VAL A 278 3.33 -0.20 26.61
N ARG A 279 2.45 -1.22 26.61
CA ARG A 279 2.20 -2.09 27.77
C ARG A 279 2.74 -3.50 27.62
N ALA A 280 3.00 -3.91 26.38
CA ALA A 280 3.53 -5.22 26.08
C ALA A 280 4.52 -5.13 24.92
N LEU A 281 5.55 -5.95 24.98
CA LEU A 281 6.45 -6.21 23.87
C LEU A 281 6.09 -7.58 23.27
N VAL A 282 6.17 -7.69 21.95
CA VAL A 282 5.99 -8.97 21.25
C VAL A 282 7.35 -9.45 20.81
N PHE A 283 7.68 -10.68 21.19
CA PHE A 283 8.92 -11.34 20.80
C PHE A 283 8.66 -12.57 19.97
N GLU A 284 9.48 -12.73 18.94
CA GLU A 284 9.53 -13.92 18.11
C GLU A 284 10.75 -14.75 18.49
N LEU A 285 10.56 -16.07 18.53
CA LEU A 285 11.54 -17.02 19.02
C LEU A 285 11.87 -18.04 17.92
N CYS A 286 13.15 -18.39 17.80
CA CYS A 286 13.56 -19.69 17.26
C CYS A 286 14.08 -20.52 18.43
N CYS A 287 13.70 -21.78 18.48
CA CYS A 287 13.96 -22.63 19.64
C CYS A 287 14.28 -24.05 19.18
N ASN A 288 15.15 -24.71 19.93
CA ASN A 288 15.34 -26.14 19.83
C ASN A 288 14.57 -26.85 20.94
N ASP A 289 14.07 -28.05 20.66
CA ASP A 289 13.48 -28.93 21.66
C ASP A 289 14.55 -29.67 22.50
N LYS A 290 14.11 -30.61 23.34
CA LYS A 290 15.01 -31.39 24.21
C LYS A 290 15.95 -32.32 23.45
N ASP A 291 15.60 -32.69 22.23
CA ASP A 291 16.39 -33.55 21.36
C ASP A 291 17.37 -32.73 20.49
N GLY A 292 17.27 -31.39 20.56
CA GLY A 292 18.13 -30.45 19.85
C GLY A 292 17.62 -30.08 18.46
N GLU A 293 16.40 -30.47 18.10
CA GLU A 293 15.77 -30.20 16.81
C GLU A 293 15.05 -28.85 16.83
N ASP A 294 15.11 -28.11 15.72
CA ASP A 294 14.43 -26.81 15.59
C ASP A 294 12.91 -26.99 15.57
N VAL A 295 12.21 -26.24 16.41
CA VAL A 295 10.75 -26.34 16.57
C VAL A 295 10.07 -24.98 16.48
N GLU A 296 8.92 -24.96 15.81
CA GLU A 296 8.01 -23.81 15.83
C GLU A 296 7.34 -23.70 17.20
N VAL A 297 7.32 -22.50 17.77
CA VAL A 297 6.67 -22.19 19.04
C VAL A 297 5.81 -20.92 18.91
N PRO A 298 4.81 -20.72 19.79
CA PRO A 298 4.08 -19.46 19.84
C PRO A 298 4.99 -18.24 20.09
N TYR A 299 4.54 -17.08 19.65
CA TYR A 299 5.20 -15.82 20.02
C TYR A 299 5.02 -15.51 21.51
N VAL A 300 5.84 -14.60 22.03
CA VAL A 300 5.76 -14.15 23.42
C VAL A 300 5.13 -12.78 23.50
N ARG A 301 4.10 -12.65 24.33
CA ARG A 301 3.60 -11.38 24.81
C ARG A 301 4.21 -11.09 26.18
N TYR A 302 5.16 -10.16 26.19
CA TYR A 302 5.91 -9.77 27.37
C TYR A 302 5.33 -8.49 27.97
N LEU A 303 4.68 -8.59 29.13
CA LEU A 303 3.99 -7.49 29.79
C LEU A 303 4.99 -6.66 30.61
N LEU A 304 5.15 -5.40 30.22
CA LEU A 304 5.98 -4.44 30.93
C LEU A 304 5.35 -4.12 32.29
N PRO A 305 6.14 -3.94 33.36
CA PRO A 305 5.63 -3.51 34.66
C PRO A 305 4.96 -2.14 34.53
N LYS A 306 3.95 -1.94 35.38
CA LYS A 306 3.20 -0.68 35.46
C LYS A 306 4.06 0.46 36.01
#